data_AF-A0A7X0PH49-F1
#
_entry.id   AF-A0A7X0PH49-F1
#
_cell.length_a   1.000
_cell.length_b   1.000
_cell.length_c   1.000
_cell.angle_alpha   90.00
_cell.angle_beta   90.00
_cell.angle_gamma   90.00
#
_symmetry.space_group_name_H-M   'P 1'
#
loop_
_entity.id
_entity.type
_entity.pdbx_description
1 polymer ?
#
loop_
_entity_poly.entity_id
_entity_poly.type
_entity_poly.pdbx_seq_one_letter_code
_entity_poly.pdbx_strand_id
1 'polypeptide(L)'
;MPFLRRSLACGLITLAAAAFSPAASAQGTTYAYSVALTVTAPKGSASEAVSKNKTLPAGIKFSPCDASALDQLAFTIKYDAGKPGVGTTPSTLQNVYVIFNRDGGLFFPLVRNPLMTTGAIFKVYPASGNIQAADTYTAVGDNLGGAQTEVILGGNLTVHGLDSGVWLLTAIIAPAATVNFDDPRTWSAWDTVPFMLRKPWKGIITNSCD
;
A
#
# COMPACT_ATOMS: atom_id res chain seq x y z
N MET A 1 50.02 -50.97 -45.18
CA MET A 1 48.55 -50.92 -45.35
C MET A 1 47.92 -51.17 -43.98
N PRO A 2 46.89 -50.45 -43.49
CA PRO A 2 46.14 -49.32 -44.04
C PRO A 2 46.23 -48.02 -43.19
N PHE A 3 45.62 -46.97 -43.74
CA PHE A 3 45.49 -45.60 -43.23
C PHE A 3 44.53 -45.50 -42.02
N LEU A 4 44.94 -44.83 -40.94
CA LEU A 4 44.03 -44.36 -39.89
C LEU A 4 43.53 -42.94 -40.21
N ARG A 5 42.20 -42.82 -40.34
CA ARG A 5 41.49 -41.55 -40.55
C ARG A 5 41.40 -40.75 -39.24
N ARG A 6 41.65 -39.45 -39.37
CA ARG A 6 41.34 -38.39 -38.38
C ARG A 6 39.82 -38.19 -38.27
N SER A 7 39.34 -38.00 -37.04
CA SER A 7 38.18 -37.13 -36.76
C SER A 7 38.47 -36.32 -35.50
N LEU A 8 38.23 -35.02 -35.62
CA LEU A 8 38.47 -33.95 -34.66
C LEU A 8 37.14 -33.53 -34.01
N ALA A 9 37.26 -32.90 -32.83
CA ALA A 9 36.27 -32.10 -32.10
C ALA A 9 35.19 -32.89 -31.33
N CYS A 10 34.68 -32.42 -30.18
CA CYS A 10 34.62 -31.07 -29.65
C CYS A 10 34.63 -31.12 -28.10
N GLY A 11 35.29 -30.14 -27.47
CA GLY A 11 35.53 -30.08 -26.03
C GLY A 11 34.27 -29.83 -25.20
N LEU A 12 34.13 -30.56 -24.10
CA LEU A 12 33.23 -30.26 -23.00
C LEU A 12 33.88 -29.21 -22.10
N ILE A 13 33.36 -27.99 -22.11
CA ILE A 13 33.66 -26.96 -21.11
C ILE A 13 32.86 -27.31 -19.85
N THR A 14 33.55 -27.75 -18.80
CA THR A 14 32.97 -27.91 -17.46
C THR A 14 32.77 -26.53 -16.83
N LEU A 15 31.51 -26.06 -16.73
CA LEU A 15 31.17 -24.97 -15.83
C LEU A 15 31.22 -25.49 -14.38
N ALA A 16 32.18 -25.01 -13.61
CA ALA A 16 32.21 -25.18 -12.17
C ALA A 16 30.99 -24.47 -11.56
N ALA A 17 30.13 -25.23 -10.89
CA ALA A 17 29.06 -24.68 -10.07
C ALA A 17 29.70 -23.93 -8.89
N ALA A 18 29.76 -22.60 -8.96
CA ALA A 18 30.00 -21.78 -7.80
C ALA A 18 28.81 -21.98 -6.85
N ALA A 19 29.03 -22.75 -5.79
CA ALA A 19 28.09 -22.88 -4.69
C ALA A 19 27.91 -21.49 -4.07
N PHE A 20 26.76 -20.88 -4.34
CA PHE A 20 26.29 -19.74 -3.57
C PHE A 20 25.94 -20.24 -2.16
N SER A 21 26.90 -20.14 -1.25
CA SER A 21 26.59 -20.15 0.18
C SER A 21 25.78 -18.88 0.46
N PRO A 22 24.52 -18.95 0.92
CA PRO A 22 23.92 -17.77 1.52
C PRO A 22 24.76 -17.45 2.75
N ALA A 23 25.42 -16.29 2.75
CA ALA A 23 25.92 -15.72 3.96
C ALA A 23 24.71 -15.49 4.86
N ALA A 24 24.46 -16.41 5.79
CA ALA A 24 23.60 -16.14 6.93
C ALA A 24 24.36 -15.14 7.81
N SER A 25 24.27 -13.85 7.45
CA SER A 25 24.46 -12.81 8.44
C SER A 25 23.39 -13.04 9.50
N ALA A 26 23.82 -13.33 10.73
CA ALA A 26 22.95 -13.27 11.88
C ALA A 26 22.48 -11.82 12.03
N GLN A 27 21.39 -11.48 11.35
CA GLN A 27 20.75 -10.19 11.43
C GLN A 27 20.18 -10.08 12.84
N GLY A 28 20.77 -9.19 13.65
CA GLY A 28 20.22 -8.84 14.96
C GLY A 28 18.72 -8.59 14.79
N THR A 29 17.92 -9.14 15.71
CA THR A 29 16.46 -9.21 15.63
C THR A 29 15.86 -7.91 15.12
N THR A 30 15.64 -7.84 13.81
CA THR A 30 15.01 -6.68 13.17
C THR A 30 13.58 -6.70 13.64
N TYR A 31 13.09 -5.56 14.13
CA TYR A 31 11.72 -5.48 14.61
C TYR A 31 10.75 -5.96 13.52
N ALA A 32 9.80 -6.82 13.88
CA ALA A 32 8.82 -7.36 12.94
C ALA A 32 7.70 -6.35 12.72
N TYR A 33 7.96 -5.34 11.89
CA TYR A 33 6.95 -4.37 11.48
C TYR A 33 5.81 -5.08 10.75
N SER A 34 4.58 -4.61 10.94
CA SER A 34 3.42 -5.15 10.24
C SER A 34 2.40 -4.06 9.92
N VAL A 35 1.74 -4.17 8.79
CA VAL A 35 0.61 -3.32 8.43
C VAL A 35 -0.39 -4.14 7.63
N ALA A 36 -1.67 -3.86 7.83
CA ALA A 36 -2.77 -4.46 7.12
C ALA A 36 -3.86 -3.40 6.91
N LEU A 37 -4.40 -3.36 5.69
CA LEU A 37 -5.48 -2.49 5.29
C LEU A 37 -6.73 -3.31 5.05
N THR A 38 -7.88 -2.71 5.35
CA THR A 38 -9.17 -3.28 5.01
C THR A 38 -10.11 -2.22 4.48
N VAL A 39 -10.87 -2.58 3.44
CA VAL A 39 -11.95 -1.78 2.89
C VAL A 39 -13.26 -2.51 3.15
N THR A 40 -14.21 -1.81 3.75
CA THR A 40 -15.53 -2.36 4.06
C THR A 40 -16.62 -1.49 3.46
N ALA A 41 -17.72 -2.13 3.06
CA ALA A 41 -18.94 -1.43 2.68
C ALA A 41 -19.83 -1.36 3.93
N PRO A 42 -20.11 -0.16 4.47
CA PRO A 42 -20.98 -0.02 5.64
C PRO A 42 -22.38 -0.60 5.38
N LYS A 43 -23.01 -1.12 6.43
CA LYS A 43 -24.36 -1.69 6.31
C LYS A 43 -25.37 -0.61 5.91
N GLY A 44 -26.25 -0.93 4.97
CA GLY A 44 -27.25 -0.02 4.41
C GLY A 44 -26.73 0.91 3.31
N SER A 45 -25.44 0.82 2.96
CA SER A 45 -24.87 1.64 1.89
C SER A 45 -25.19 1.10 0.49
N ALA A 46 -25.14 1.95 -0.52
CA ALA A 46 -25.22 1.55 -1.93
C ALA A 46 -24.07 0.58 -2.28
N SER A 47 -22.89 0.81 -1.70
CA SER A 47 -21.73 -0.09 -1.78
C SER A 47 -22.01 -1.50 -1.23
N GLU A 48 -22.83 -1.65 -0.17
CA GLU A 48 -23.22 -2.96 0.37
C GLU A 48 -24.10 -3.73 -0.62
N ALA A 49 -25.09 -3.04 -1.21
CA ALA A 49 -25.98 -3.63 -2.21
C ALA A 49 -25.20 -4.12 -3.43
N VAL A 50 -24.24 -3.32 -3.90
CA VAL A 50 -23.35 -3.68 -5.01
C VAL A 50 -22.42 -4.83 -4.63
N SER A 51 -21.92 -4.89 -3.39
CA SER A 51 -21.06 -5.99 -2.91
C SER A 51 -21.75 -7.36 -2.93
N LYS A 52 -23.09 -7.40 -2.94
CA LYS A 52 -23.89 -8.64 -3.05
C LYS A 52 -24.16 -9.04 -4.51
N ASN A 53 -23.83 -8.19 -5.47
CA ASN A 53 -24.03 -8.47 -6.88
C ASN A 53 -22.95 -9.41 -7.42
N LYS A 54 -23.31 -10.67 -7.63
CA LYS A 54 -22.42 -11.73 -8.14
C LYS A 54 -21.94 -11.52 -9.58
N THR A 55 -22.47 -10.53 -10.31
CA THR A 55 -22.00 -10.21 -11.67
C THR A 55 -20.78 -9.28 -11.68
N LEU A 56 -20.32 -8.82 -10.51
CA LEU A 56 -19.16 -7.95 -10.36
C LEU A 56 -17.95 -8.73 -9.83
N PRO A 57 -16.72 -8.26 -10.09
CA PRO A 57 -15.51 -8.91 -9.57
C PRO A 57 -15.55 -9.16 -8.06
N ALA A 58 -15.26 -10.39 -7.66
CA ALA A 58 -15.08 -10.71 -6.25
C ALA A 58 -13.75 -10.13 -5.74
N GLY A 59 -13.72 -9.64 -4.50
CA GLY A 59 -12.49 -9.21 -3.82
C GLY A 59 -12.17 -7.72 -3.88
N ILE A 60 -12.82 -6.94 -4.75
CA ILE A 60 -12.72 -5.47 -4.76
C ILE A 60 -13.99 -4.89 -4.14
N LYS A 61 -13.86 -3.85 -3.30
CA LYS A 61 -15.04 -3.12 -2.80
C LYS A 61 -15.43 -2.02 -3.79
N PHE A 62 -16.73 -1.92 -4.05
CA PHE A 62 -17.29 -1.03 -5.07
C PHE A 62 -18.15 0.04 -4.44
N SER A 63 -17.89 1.28 -4.83
CA SER A 63 -18.74 2.45 -4.57
C SER A 63 -19.44 2.82 -5.88
N PRO A 64 -20.77 2.64 -6.03
CA PRO A 64 -21.49 3.04 -7.25
C PRO A 64 -21.48 4.54 -7.56
N CYS A 65 -21.02 5.39 -6.66
CA CYS A 65 -21.12 6.85 -6.69
C CYS A 65 -22.58 7.32 -6.82
N ASP A 66 -23.46 6.76 -5.98
CA ASP A 66 -24.88 7.08 -5.97
C ASP A 66 -25.18 8.28 -5.06
N ALA A 67 -25.37 9.47 -5.66
CA ALA A 67 -25.69 10.70 -4.94
C ALA A 67 -27.02 10.65 -4.18
N SER A 68 -27.92 9.75 -4.58
CA SER A 68 -29.26 9.62 -4.01
C SER A 68 -29.32 8.66 -2.83
N ALA A 69 -28.24 7.93 -2.56
CA ALA A 69 -28.14 6.94 -1.51
C ALA A 69 -26.89 7.18 -0.64
N LEU A 70 -26.78 6.43 0.46
CA LEU A 70 -25.55 6.40 1.25
C LEU A 70 -24.49 5.61 0.48
N ASP A 71 -23.75 6.25 -0.43
CA ASP A 71 -22.61 5.60 -1.07
C ASP A 71 -21.31 5.83 -0.30
N GLN A 72 -20.76 4.76 0.27
CA GLN A 72 -19.74 4.86 1.31
C GLN A 72 -18.83 3.64 1.33
N LEU A 73 -17.54 3.92 1.56
CA LEU A 73 -16.53 2.94 1.92
C LEU A 73 -15.88 3.36 3.24
N ALA A 74 -15.62 2.38 4.10
CA ALA A 74 -14.85 2.59 5.32
C ALA A 74 -13.50 1.89 5.20
N PHE A 75 -12.44 2.64 5.49
CA PHE A 75 -11.06 2.23 5.37
C PHE A 75 -10.46 2.11 6.78
N THR A 76 -9.90 0.95 7.08
CA THR A 76 -9.26 0.67 8.38
C THR A 76 -7.82 0.25 8.15
N ILE A 77 -6.93 0.78 8.98
CA ILE A 77 -5.53 0.37 9.07
C ILE A 77 -5.30 -0.34 10.39
N LYS A 78 -4.56 -1.44 10.35
CA LYS A 78 -3.96 -2.08 11.50
C LYS A 78 -2.46 -2.07 11.29
N TYR A 79 -1.69 -1.52 12.22
CA TYR A 79 -0.24 -1.41 12.05
C TYR A 79 0.51 -1.62 13.35
N ASP A 80 1.74 -2.10 13.25
CA ASP A 80 2.74 -2.10 14.32
C ASP A 80 4.03 -1.49 13.74
N ALA A 81 4.25 -0.22 14.09
CA ALA A 81 5.32 0.60 13.56
C ALA A 81 6.53 0.71 14.50
N GLY A 82 6.71 -0.26 15.39
CA GLY A 82 7.83 -0.32 16.32
C GLY A 82 7.43 -0.15 17.78
N LYS A 83 8.41 -0.23 18.67
CA LYS A 83 8.27 0.05 20.09
C LYS A 83 9.04 1.29 20.50
N PRO A 84 8.49 2.08 21.45
CA PRO A 84 9.25 3.17 22.05
C PRO A 84 10.48 2.61 22.76
N GLY A 85 11.54 3.43 22.82
CA GLY A 85 12.71 3.09 23.62
C GLY A 85 12.35 3.04 25.10
N VAL A 86 12.86 2.04 25.82
CA VAL A 86 12.69 1.90 27.28
C VAL A 86 14.06 1.71 27.91
N GLY A 87 14.40 2.55 28.89
CA GLY A 87 15.73 2.57 29.50
C GLY A 87 16.82 2.89 28.49
N THR A 88 17.80 2.00 28.36
CA THR A 88 18.93 2.13 27.40
C THR A 88 18.63 1.48 26.04
N THR A 89 17.43 0.94 25.83
CA THR A 89 17.07 0.27 24.58
C THR A 89 16.78 1.31 23.50
N PRO A 90 17.43 1.24 22.32
CA PRO A 90 17.11 2.13 21.19
C PRO A 90 15.65 1.99 20.76
N SER A 91 15.02 3.11 20.41
CA SER A 91 13.68 3.11 19.81
C SER A 91 13.70 2.44 18.45
N THR A 92 12.63 1.71 18.13
CA THR A 92 12.39 1.10 16.81
C THR A 92 11.24 1.77 16.07
N LEU A 93 10.67 2.83 16.63
CA LEU A 93 9.55 3.54 16.03
C LEU A 93 9.90 4.07 14.64
N GLN A 94 8.96 3.92 13.71
CA GLN A 94 9.03 4.44 12.35
C GLN A 94 7.77 5.24 12.01
N ASN A 95 7.82 5.93 10.87
CA ASN A 95 6.68 6.63 10.32
C ASN A 95 5.68 5.67 9.70
N VAL A 96 4.41 6.05 9.73
CA VAL A 96 3.33 5.42 8.98
C VAL A 96 2.86 6.39 7.90
N TYR A 97 2.77 5.89 6.68
CA TYR A 97 2.26 6.61 5.51
C TYR A 97 1.01 5.91 5.00
N VAL A 98 0.05 6.69 4.53
CA VAL A 98 -1.19 6.20 3.91
C VAL A 98 -1.40 7.00 2.65
N ILE A 99 -1.47 6.33 1.51
CA ILE A 99 -1.51 6.96 0.19
C ILE A 99 -2.63 6.34 -0.62
N PHE A 100 -3.52 7.20 -1.11
CA PHE A 100 -4.52 6.83 -2.10
C PHE A 100 -4.00 7.20 -3.47
N ASN A 101 -4.14 6.33 -4.46
CA ASN A 101 -3.80 6.67 -5.83
C ASN A 101 -4.71 5.93 -6.81
N ARG A 102 -4.87 6.52 -7.99
CA ARG A 102 -5.49 5.87 -9.14
C ARG A 102 -4.38 5.39 -10.07
N ASP A 103 -4.58 4.26 -10.74
CA ASP A 103 -3.63 3.82 -11.76
C ASP A 103 -3.47 4.88 -12.87
N GLY A 104 -2.23 5.24 -13.18
CA GLY A 104 -1.89 6.35 -14.09
C GLY A 104 -2.30 7.75 -13.63
N GLY A 105 -2.72 7.92 -12.37
CA GLY A 105 -3.25 9.17 -11.83
C GLY A 105 -2.38 9.87 -10.78
N LEU A 106 -2.99 10.80 -10.05
CA LEU A 106 -2.37 11.53 -8.95
C LEU A 106 -2.25 10.66 -7.69
N PHE A 107 -1.35 11.07 -6.80
CA PHE A 107 -1.13 10.47 -5.49
C PHE A 107 -1.68 11.40 -4.40
N PHE A 108 -2.40 10.81 -3.46
CA PHE A 108 -3.10 11.50 -2.38
C PHE A 108 -2.69 10.96 -1.01
N PRO A 109 -1.53 11.38 -0.46
CA PRO A 109 -1.15 11.06 0.91
C PRO A 109 -2.17 11.63 1.90
N LEU A 110 -2.64 10.79 2.83
CA LEU A 110 -3.43 11.20 3.97
C LEU A 110 -2.49 11.60 5.11
N VAL A 111 -2.35 12.91 5.32
CA VAL A 111 -1.45 13.48 6.32
C VAL A 111 -2.25 13.81 7.57
N ARG A 112 -1.76 13.39 8.73
CA ARG A 112 -2.37 13.72 10.03
C ARG A 112 -1.28 14.28 10.94
N ASN A 113 -1.57 15.43 11.52
CA ASN A 113 -0.71 16.06 12.51
C ASN A 113 -1.55 16.33 13.77
N PRO A 114 -1.44 15.51 14.83
CA PRO A 114 -2.26 15.64 16.03
C PRO A 114 -1.97 16.93 16.81
N LEU A 115 -0.85 17.61 16.54
CA LEU A 115 -0.49 18.90 17.14
C LEU A 115 -1.09 20.10 16.39
N MET A 116 -1.63 19.89 15.18
CA MET A 116 -2.42 20.90 14.50
C MET A 116 -3.91 20.70 14.81
N THR A 117 -4.64 21.78 15.06
CA THR A 117 -6.09 21.75 15.33
C THR A 117 -6.92 21.27 14.13
N THR A 118 -6.30 21.15 12.96
CA THR A 118 -6.88 20.62 11.74
C THR A 118 -6.72 19.11 11.71
N GLY A 119 -7.81 18.37 11.48
CA GLY A 119 -7.80 16.91 11.33
C GLY A 119 -6.95 16.41 10.16
N ALA A 120 -7.09 15.13 9.81
CA ALA A 120 -6.36 14.56 8.67
C ALA A 120 -6.72 15.28 7.35
N ILE A 121 -5.71 15.54 6.50
CA ILE A 121 -5.85 16.22 5.21
C ILE A 121 -5.24 15.39 4.08
N PHE A 122 -5.81 15.49 2.89
CA PHE A 122 -5.19 14.96 1.69
C PHE A 122 -4.26 15.99 1.08
N LYS A 123 -3.01 15.59 0.83
CA LYS A 123 -2.12 16.29 -0.11
C LYS A 123 -2.27 15.69 -1.50
N VAL A 124 -1.77 16.40 -2.52
CA VAL A 124 -1.87 15.98 -3.91
C VAL A 124 -0.50 16.06 -4.56
N TYR A 125 -0.08 14.98 -5.19
CA TYR A 125 1.20 14.88 -5.90
C TYR A 125 1.02 14.28 -7.30
N PRO A 126 1.78 14.76 -8.31
CA PRO A 126 1.70 14.24 -9.66
C PRO A 126 2.38 12.87 -9.81
N ALA A 127 3.32 12.54 -8.92
CA ALA A 127 4.00 11.24 -8.86
C ALA A 127 4.41 10.91 -7.43
N SER A 128 4.59 9.62 -7.13
CA SER A 128 5.04 9.09 -5.84
C SER A 128 6.38 9.67 -5.39
N GLY A 129 7.34 9.84 -6.30
CA GLY A 129 8.63 10.48 -6.01
C GLY A 129 8.55 11.94 -5.58
N ASN A 130 7.40 12.62 -5.72
CA ASN A 130 7.20 13.99 -5.22
C ASN A 130 6.66 14.05 -3.78
N ILE A 131 6.17 12.93 -3.22
CA ILE A 131 5.64 12.87 -1.87
C ILE A 131 6.75 13.18 -0.87
N GLN A 132 6.49 14.07 0.10
CA GLN A 132 7.51 14.45 1.08
C GLN A 132 7.58 13.41 2.19
N ALA A 133 8.78 13.08 2.67
CA ALA A 133 8.95 12.15 3.78
C ALA A 133 8.27 12.59 5.09
N ALA A 134 7.96 13.89 5.22
CA ALA A 134 7.21 14.47 6.33
C ALA A 134 5.67 14.32 6.21
N ASP A 135 5.15 13.92 5.04
CA ASP A 135 3.72 13.74 4.78
C ASP A 135 3.21 12.41 5.34
N THR A 136 3.33 12.29 6.65
CA THR A 136 3.02 11.08 7.40
C THR A 136 1.56 11.05 7.83
N TYR A 137 0.98 9.86 7.86
CA TYR A 137 -0.26 9.60 8.58
C TYR A 137 0.00 9.53 10.09
N THR A 138 1.14 8.98 10.49
CA THR A 138 1.62 9.03 11.87
C THR A 138 3.12 9.21 11.86
N ALA A 139 3.60 10.37 12.30
CA ALA A 139 5.02 10.63 12.43
C ALA A 139 5.61 9.80 13.57
N VAL A 140 6.89 9.47 13.48
CA VAL A 140 7.64 8.72 14.50
C VAL A 140 7.55 9.38 15.88
N GLY A 141 7.51 10.72 15.94
CA GLY A 141 7.38 11.49 17.18
C GLY A 141 5.98 11.44 17.79
N ASP A 142 4.95 11.16 17.00
CA ASP A 142 3.55 11.05 17.43
C ASP A 142 3.12 9.58 17.63
N ASN A 143 4.01 8.64 17.32
CA ASN A 143 3.72 7.22 17.36
C ASN A 143 3.87 6.66 18.79
N LEU A 144 2.78 6.12 19.34
CA LEU A 144 2.76 5.50 20.67
C LEU A 144 3.44 4.12 20.70
N GLY A 145 3.68 3.52 19.53
CA GLY A 145 4.24 2.19 19.34
C GLY A 145 3.26 1.04 19.59
N GLY A 146 3.74 -0.17 19.33
CA GLY A 146 2.96 -1.40 19.39
C GLY A 146 1.87 -1.47 18.32
N ALA A 147 1.00 -2.49 18.45
CA ALA A 147 -0.09 -2.70 17.51
C ALA A 147 -1.23 -1.70 17.73
N GLN A 148 -1.57 -0.98 16.68
CA GLN A 148 -2.65 0.00 16.59
C GLN A 148 -3.70 -0.47 15.59
N THR A 149 -4.95 -0.05 15.78
CA THR A 149 -6.04 -0.29 14.82
C THR A 149 -6.92 0.95 14.76
N GLU A 150 -7.03 1.54 13.59
CA GLU A 150 -7.69 2.84 13.38
C GLU A 150 -8.54 2.82 12.12
N VAL A 151 -9.73 3.41 12.21
CA VAL A 151 -10.53 3.75 11.03
C VAL A 151 -9.99 5.06 10.49
N ILE A 152 -9.19 5.00 9.41
CA ILE A 152 -8.51 6.18 8.85
C ILE A 152 -9.47 7.12 8.12
N LEU A 153 -10.51 6.54 7.51
CA LEU A 153 -11.62 7.21 6.86
C LEU A 153 -12.84 6.33 7.10
N GLY A 154 -13.80 6.84 7.86
CA GLY A 154 -15.02 6.11 8.20
C GLY A 154 -16.22 7.04 8.32
N GLY A 155 -17.41 6.50 8.06
CA GLY A 155 -18.66 7.25 8.03
C GLY A 155 -19.10 7.63 6.61
N ASN A 156 -19.92 8.67 6.51
CA ASN A 156 -20.47 9.19 5.25
C ASN A 156 -19.41 9.96 4.44
N LEU A 157 -18.31 9.31 4.05
CA LEU A 157 -17.35 9.91 3.15
C LEU A 157 -17.95 9.94 1.75
N THR A 158 -18.38 11.13 1.32
CA THR A 158 -18.82 11.34 -0.05
C THR A 158 -17.65 11.12 -1.01
N VAL A 159 -17.79 10.16 -1.92
CA VAL A 159 -16.84 9.91 -3.01
C VAL A 159 -17.17 10.75 -4.27
N HIS A 160 -18.13 11.67 -4.16
CA HIS A 160 -18.49 12.60 -5.24
C HIS A 160 -17.32 13.52 -5.59
N GLY A 161 -17.17 13.83 -6.86
CA GLY A 161 -16.08 14.61 -7.42
C GLY A 161 -14.77 13.84 -7.62
N LEU A 162 -14.66 12.60 -7.14
CA LEU A 162 -13.50 11.75 -7.43
C LEU A 162 -13.60 11.11 -8.81
N ASP A 163 -12.45 10.87 -9.41
CA ASP A 163 -12.33 10.13 -10.65
C ASP A 163 -12.85 8.70 -10.52
N SER A 164 -13.59 8.24 -11.53
CA SER A 164 -14.04 6.86 -11.63
C SER A 164 -12.89 5.92 -11.99
N GLY A 165 -12.88 4.71 -11.43
CA GLY A 165 -11.91 3.67 -11.77
C GLY A 165 -11.45 2.82 -10.59
N VAL A 166 -10.41 2.03 -10.83
CA VAL A 166 -9.70 1.31 -9.78
C VAL A 166 -8.79 2.29 -9.04
N TRP A 167 -8.97 2.33 -7.73
CA TRP A 167 -8.12 3.05 -6.81
C TRP A 167 -7.36 2.05 -5.94
N LEU A 168 -6.15 2.44 -5.56
CA LEU A 168 -5.30 1.70 -4.65
C LEU A 168 -5.15 2.55 -3.39
N LEU A 169 -5.27 1.88 -2.25
CA LEU A 169 -4.87 2.40 -0.96
C LEU A 169 -3.65 1.63 -0.51
N THR A 170 -2.54 2.34 -0.31
CA THR A 170 -1.27 1.75 0.13
C THR A 170 -0.90 2.33 1.49
N ALA A 171 -0.56 1.45 2.44
CA ALA A 171 -0.02 1.83 3.73
C ALA A 171 1.41 1.33 3.85
N ILE A 172 2.30 2.19 4.36
CA ILE A 172 3.74 1.95 4.40
C ILE A 172 4.25 2.29 5.79
N ILE A 173 5.09 1.42 6.34
CA ILE A 173 5.93 1.70 7.50
C ILE A 173 7.35 1.83 6.98
N ALA A 174 7.98 3.00 7.20
CA ALA A 174 9.35 3.23 6.73
C ALA A 174 10.08 4.29 7.58
N PRO A 175 11.43 4.26 7.63
CA PRO A 175 12.21 5.34 8.22
C PRO A 175 12.14 6.59 7.35
N ALA A 176 11.91 7.75 7.96
CA ALA A 176 11.82 9.04 7.25
C ALA A 176 13.06 9.35 6.38
N ALA A 177 14.23 8.95 6.85
CA ALA A 177 15.51 9.28 6.22
C ALA A 177 15.79 8.49 4.93
N THR A 178 15.13 7.34 4.75
CA THR A 178 15.44 6.40 3.65
C THR A 178 14.23 6.03 2.82
N VAL A 179 13.02 6.49 3.19
CA VAL A 179 11.80 6.17 2.46
C VAL A 179 11.87 6.67 1.02
N ASN A 180 11.58 5.77 0.07
CA ASN A 180 11.33 6.07 -1.32
C ASN A 180 9.97 5.46 -1.70
N PHE A 181 9.01 6.29 -2.06
CA PHE A 181 7.64 5.86 -2.37
C PHE A 181 7.51 5.09 -3.71
N ASP A 182 8.59 5.00 -4.49
CA ASP A 182 8.68 4.18 -5.70
C ASP A 182 9.41 2.84 -5.47
N ASP A 183 10.01 2.62 -4.31
CA ASP A 183 10.85 1.45 -4.04
C ASP A 183 10.44 0.72 -2.75
N PRO A 184 9.67 -0.38 -2.85
CA PRO A 184 9.25 -1.19 -1.70
C PRO A 184 10.39 -1.73 -0.84
N ARG A 185 11.61 -1.80 -1.37
CA ARG A 185 12.79 -2.25 -0.61
C ARG A 185 13.21 -1.24 0.46
N THR A 186 12.75 0.00 0.35
CA THR A 186 12.96 1.03 1.38
C THR A 186 11.93 0.97 2.50
N TRP A 187 10.93 0.09 2.40
CA TRP A 187 9.83 -0.02 3.34
C TRP A 187 10.05 -1.18 4.29
N SER A 188 9.78 -0.96 5.57
CA SER A 188 9.90 -1.97 6.61
C SER A 188 8.71 -2.92 6.62
N ALA A 189 7.52 -2.43 6.27
CA ALA A 189 6.32 -3.21 6.01
C ALA A 189 5.36 -2.39 5.14
N TRP A 190 4.53 -3.06 4.35
CA TRP A 190 3.52 -2.41 3.53
C TRP A 190 2.34 -3.33 3.24
N ASP A 191 1.22 -2.73 2.90
CA ASP A 191 0.05 -3.42 2.37
C ASP A 191 -0.65 -2.51 1.35
N THR A 192 -1.30 -3.11 0.35
CA THR A 192 -2.06 -2.39 -0.68
C THR A 192 -3.39 -3.08 -0.92
N VAL A 193 -4.48 -2.33 -0.83
CA VAL A 193 -5.83 -2.84 -1.11
C VAL A 193 -6.48 -2.05 -2.25
N PRO A 194 -7.04 -2.74 -3.26
CA PRO A 194 -7.81 -2.09 -4.30
C PRO A 194 -9.25 -1.82 -3.83
N PHE A 195 -9.78 -0.67 -4.23
CA PHE A 195 -11.21 -0.39 -4.22
C PHE A 195 -11.59 0.25 -5.56
N MET A 196 -12.88 0.36 -5.81
CA MET A 196 -13.38 0.86 -7.07
C MET A 196 -14.44 1.93 -6.85
N LEU A 197 -14.24 3.05 -7.53
CA LEU A 197 -15.24 4.09 -7.68
C LEU A 197 -15.90 3.92 -9.04
N ARG A 198 -17.24 3.84 -9.05
CA ARG A 198 -18.08 3.60 -10.22
C ARG A 198 -17.77 2.25 -10.92
N LYS A 199 -18.22 2.09 -12.17
CA LYS A 199 -18.12 0.85 -12.96
C LYS A 199 -17.12 0.99 -14.11
N PRO A 200 -16.27 -0.01 -14.34
CA PRO A 200 -15.69 -0.28 -15.65
C PRO A 200 -16.34 -1.46 -16.39
N TRP A 201 -17.05 -2.37 -15.69
CA TRP A 201 -17.31 -3.70 -16.26
C TRP A 201 -18.53 -3.83 -17.18
N LYS A 202 -19.55 -2.95 -17.08
CA LYS A 202 -20.69 -2.88 -18.01
C LYS A 202 -21.30 -1.47 -18.00
N GLY A 203 -21.22 -0.73 -19.12
CA GLY A 203 -21.92 0.55 -19.33
C GLY A 203 -21.08 1.66 -19.96
N ILE A 204 -21.74 2.79 -20.28
CA ILE A 204 -21.16 3.99 -20.89
C ILE A 204 -20.11 4.61 -19.94
N ILE A 205 -18.96 5.01 -20.51
CA ILE A 205 -17.82 5.58 -19.80
C ILE A 205 -18.21 6.96 -19.24
N THR A 206 -18.13 7.10 -17.94
CA THR A 206 -18.28 8.37 -17.21
C THR A 206 -17.06 8.53 -16.33
N ASN A 207 -16.41 9.69 -16.41
CA ASN A 207 -15.04 9.87 -15.92
C ASN A 207 -14.97 10.26 -14.43
N SER A 208 -16.05 10.79 -13.85
CA SER A 208 -16.16 11.31 -12.49
C SER A 208 -17.33 10.69 -11.73
N CYS A 209 -17.36 10.83 -10.40
CA CYS A 209 -18.53 10.61 -9.57
C CYS A 209 -19.33 11.92 -9.48
N ASP A 210 -20.50 11.99 -10.12
CA ASP A 210 -21.37 13.18 -10.13
C ASP A 210 -22.45 13.07 -9.04
#